data_AF-A0A8S3IGJ5-F1
#
_entry.id   AF-A0A8S3IGJ5-F1
#
_cell.length_a   1.000
_cell.length_b   1.000
_cell.length_c   1.000
_cell.angle_alpha   90.00
_cell.angle_beta   90.00
_cell.angle_gamma   90.00
#
_symmetry.space_group_name_H-M   'P 1'
#
loop_
_entity.id
_entity.type
_entity.pdbx_description
1 polymer ?
#
loop_
_entity_poly.entity_id
_entity_poly.type
_entity_poly.pdbx_seq_one_letter_code
_entity_poly.pdbx_strand_id
1 'polypeptide(L)'
;MTSEHNDEKSLKQCIQLMVDVISAKISSFGKKGNEQQVLHDLQKAIEKTFVEKANSSLSSQCRNYLSDMLNRYNYDAENQVFSTDFTRETVDRLLHDLQGILALIDAYQAAWDGNESIVKDFIEKYPTLIDKPGLYGTTLLYSAARNNHVNLVKYLIEIGKCSVNVQNKDYSERSKKSSANAVVGSTALHAACYQGHLQIVKYLIQHGADYFITNAVSET
;
A
#
# COMPACT_ATOMS: atom_id res chain seq x y z
N MET A 1 -15.82 7.87 -8.89
CA MET A 1 -16.22 6.46 -8.74
C MET A 1 -15.83 5.55 -9.91
N THR A 2 -15.90 5.93 -11.21
CA THR A 2 -15.55 5.00 -12.31
C THR A 2 -14.05 4.89 -12.63
N SER A 3 -13.25 5.95 -12.42
CA SER A 3 -11.80 5.93 -12.69
C SER A 3 -11.00 5.27 -11.57
N GLU A 4 -11.36 5.52 -10.31
CA GLU A 4 -10.69 4.95 -9.13
C GLU A 4 -10.80 3.41 -9.11
N HIS A 5 -12.01 2.90 -9.31
CA HIS A 5 -12.26 1.47 -9.36
C HIS A 5 -11.52 0.78 -10.53
N ASN A 6 -11.24 1.52 -11.61
CA ASN A 6 -10.45 1.02 -12.73
C ASN A 6 -8.94 0.99 -12.42
N ASP A 7 -8.44 1.97 -11.67
CA ASP A 7 -7.05 2.05 -11.24
C ASP A 7 -6.69 0.94 -10.26
N GLU A 8 -7.51 0.70 -9.23
CA GLU A 8 -7.32 -0.42 -8.30
C GLU A 8 -7.35 -1.77 -9.02
N LYS A 9 -8.31 -1.96 -9.93
CA LYS A 9 -8.42 -3.20 -10.72
C LYS A 9 -7.18 -3.42 -11.58
N SER A 10 -6.72 -2.39 -12.29
CA SER A 10 -5.54 -2.46 -13.15
C SER A 10 -4.27 -2.71 -12.33
N LEU A 11 -4.15 -2.08 -11.17
CA LEU A 11 -3.06 -2.29 -10.23
C LEU A 11 -3.05 -3.74 -9.71
N LYS A 12 -4.19 -4.25 -9.22
CA LYS A 12 -4.31 -5.64 -8.75
C LYS A 12 -3.90 -6.64 -9.84
N GLN A 13 -4.37 -6.43 -11.07
CA GLN A 13 -4.00 -7.29 -12.20
C GLN A 13 -2.49 -7.26 -12.47
N CYS A 14 -1.87 -6.09 -12.42
CA CYS A 14 -0.42 -5.97 -12.62
C CYS A 14 0.36 -6.68 -11.52
N ILE A 15 0.00 -6.47 -10.25
CA ILE A 15 0.68 -7.10 -9.11
C ILE A 15 0.48 -8.62 -9.13
N GLN A 16 -0.73 -9.09 -9.44
CA GLN A 16 -1.03 -10.52 -9.55
C GLN A 16 -0.16 -11.18 -10.63
N LEU A 17 0.02 -10.54 -11.78
CA LEU A 17 0.91 -11.07 -12.82
C LEU A 17 2.37 -11.17 -12.35
N MET A 18 2.86 -10.18 -11.58
CA MET A 18 4.21 -10.26 -11.00
C MET A 18 4.31 -11.42 -10.01
N VAL A 19 3.30 -11.61 -9.15
CA VAL A 19 3.20 -12.74 -8.22
C VAL A 19 3.22 -14.07 -8.96
N ASP A 20 2.46 -14.20 -10.05
CA ASP A 20 2.38 -15.42 -10.85
C ASP A 20 3.71 -15.74 -11.53
N VAL A 21 4.37 -14.72 -12.11
CA VAL A 21 5.71 -14.84 -12.73
C VAL A 21 6.74 -15.30 -11.72
N ILE A 22 6.75 -14.69 -10.52
CA ILE A 22 7.68 -15.08 -9.46
C ILE A 22 7.39 -16.50 -8.98
N SER A 23 6.13 -16.83 -8.68
CA SER A 23 5.73 -18.14 -8.16
C SER A 23 6.05 -19.30 -9.13
N ALA A 24 5.78 -19.09 -10.43
CA ALA A 24 6.07 -20.08 -11.46
C ALA A 24 7.58 -20.34 -11.59
N LYS A 25 8.40 -19.30 -11.45
CA LYS A 25 9.86 -19.40 -11.52
C LYS A 25 10.46 -19.95 -10.22
N ILE A 26 9.94 -19.59 -9.04
CA ILE A 26 10.33 -20.22 -7.77
C ILE A 26 10.15 -21.74 -7.85
N SER A 27 9.05 -22.20 -8.44
CA SER A 27 8.76 -23.63 -8.60
C SER A 27 9.70 -24.38 -9.57
N SER A 28 10.49 -23.65 -10.37
CA SER A 28 11.51 -24.23 -11.26
C SER A 28 12.91 -24.26 -10.66
N PHE A 29 13.17 -23.59 -9.53
CA PHE A 29 14.42 -23.71 -8.80
C PHE A 29 14.64 -25.17 -8.37
N GLY A 30 15.77 -25.76 -8.78
CA GLY A 30 16.12 -27.16 -8.50
C GLY A 30 16.14 -28.08 -9.73
N LYS A 31 15.65 -27.63 -10.89
CA LYS A 31 15.75 -28.40 -12.15
C LYS A 31 17.01 -28.00 -12.95
N LYS A 32 18.17 -28.59 -12.60
CA LYS A 32 19.44 -28.62 -13.39
C LYS A 32 19.84 -27.31 -14.12
N GLY A 33 19.77 -26.16 -13.47
CA GLY A 33 20.23 -24.87 -14.01
C GLY A 33 21.14 -24.12 -13.04
N ASN A 34 21.94 -23.19 -13.57
CA ASN A 34 22.71 -22.24 -12.76
C ASN A 34 21.72 -21.30 -12.03
N GLU A 35 21.65 -21.39 -10.70
CA GLU A 35 20.73 -20.60 -9.87
C GLU A 35 20.83 -19.09 -10.15
N GLN A 36 22.04 -18.59 -10.37
CA GLN A 36 22.27 -17.17 -10.66
C GLN A 36 21.67 -16.77 -12.02
N GLN A 37 21.70 -17.66 -13.01
CA GLN A 37 21.03 -17.43 -14.29
C GLN A 37 19.51 -17.40 -14.11
N VAL A 38 18.95 -18.30 -13.29
CA VAL A 38 17.51 -18.35 -13.03
C VAL A 38 17.03 -17.07 -12.33
N LEU A 39 17.80 -16.57 -11.34
CA LEU A 39 17.53 -15.31 -10.65
C LEU A 39 17.62 -14.12 -11.60
N HIS A 40 18.63 -14.08 -12.47
CA HIS A 40 18.77 -13.05 -13.49
C HIS A 40 17.58 -13.06 -14.48
N ASP A 41 17.21 -14.23 -15.00
CA ASP A 41 16.08 -14.38 -15.91
C ASP A 41 14.75 -14.00 -15.22
N LEU A 42 14.61 -14.30 -13.93
CA LEU A 42 13.47 -13.89 -13.11
C LEU A 42 13.41 -12.36 -13.01
N GLN A 43 14.50 -11.72 -12.63
CA GLN A 43 14.58 -10.26 -12.56
C GLN A 43 14.18 -9.62 -13.89
N LYS A 44 14.75 -10.08 -15.02
CA LYS A 44 14.38 -9.60 -16.36
C LYS A 44 12.92 -9.82 -16.72
N ALA A 45 12.32 -10.93 -16.28
CA ALA A 45 10.89 -11.17 -16.51
C ALA A 45 10.00 -10.25 -15.69
N ILE A 46 10.38 -9.90 -14.46
CA ILE A 46 9.65 -8.95 -13.62
C ILE A 46 9.75 -7.54 -14.20
N GLU A 47 10.96 -7.09 -14.56
CA GLU A 47 11.20 -5.81 -15.23
C GLU A 47 10.33 -5.69 -16.49
N LYS A 48 10.38 -6.71 -17.37
CA LYS A 48 9.56 -6.76 -18.59
C LYS A 48 8.06 -6.69 -18.29
N THR A 49 7.58 -7.48 -17.33
CA THR A 49 6.16 -7.52 -16.94
C THR A 49 5.69 -6.16 -16.44
N PHE A 50 6.51 -5.50 -15.62
CA PHE A 50 6.24 -4.16 -15.15
C PHE A 50 6.19 -3.17 -16.31
N VAL A 51 7.22 -3.13 -17.17
CA VAL A 51 7.29 -2.22 -18.34
C VAL A 51 6.05 -2.37 -19.24
N GLU A 52 5.69 -3.60 -19.60
CA GLU A 52 4.54 -3.88 -20.47
C GLU A 52 3.23 -3.39 -19.87
N LYS A 53 3.00 -3.62 -18.57
CA LYS A 53 1.75 -3.20 -17.89
C LYS A 53 1.74 -1.73 -17.51
N ALA A 54 2.85 -1.22 -17.00
CA ALA A 54 3.03 0.17 -16.63
C ALA A 54 2.77 1.11 -17.81
N ASN A 55 3.23 0.75 -19.00
CA ASN A 55 3.07 1.57 -20.21
C ASN A 55 1.70 1.41 -20.89
N SER A 56 1.07 0.23 -20.80
CA SER A 56 -0.18 -0.03 -21.52
C SER A 56 -1.44 0.23 -20.70
N SER A 57 -1.39 0.11 -19.37
CA SER A 57 -2.62 -0.03 -18.57
C SER A 57 -2.62 0.71 -17.23
N LEU A 58 -1.47 1.05 -16.65
CA LEU A 58 -1.43 1.73 -15.35
C LEU A 58 -1.56 3.25 -15.50
N SER A 59 -2.29 3.89 -14.59
CA SER A 59 -2.21 5.34 -14.41
C SER A 59 -0.84 5.73 -13.83
N SER A 60 -0.48 7.02 -13.92
CA SER A 60 0.74 7.51 -13.26
C SER A 60 0.73 7.25 -11.76
N GLN A 61 -0.44 7.36 -11.13
CA GLN A 61 -0.61 7.07 -9.71
C GLN A 61 -0.32 5.62 -9.37
N CYS A 62 -0.86 4.66 -10.14
CA CYS A 62 -0.56 3.25 -9.96
C CYS A 62 0.94 2.95 -10.17
N ARG A 63 1.58 3.59 -11.17
CA ARG A 63 3.02 3.45 -11.39
C ARG A 63 3.83 3.99 -10.20
N ASN A 64 3.51 5.18 -9.72
CA ASN A 64 4.21 5.80 -8.58
C ASN A 64 4.06 4.96 -7.31
N TYR A 65 2.85 4.44 -7.05
CA TYR A 65 2.60 3.54 -5.92
C TYR A 65 3.43 2.26 -6.01
N LEU A 66 3.43 1.60 -7.17
CA LEU A 66 4.16 0.36 -7.37
C LEU A 66 5.68 0.59 -7.32
N SER A 67 6.18 1.70 -7.88
CA SER A 67 7.58 2.10 -7.77
C SER A 67 8.00 2.37 -6.33
N ASP A 68 7.22 3.11 -5.52
CA ASP A 68 7.53 3.34 -4.08
C ASP A 68 7.68 2.02 -3.30
N MET A 69 6.91 1.00 -3.68
CA MET A 69 7.05 -0.34 -3.13
C MET A 69 8.34 -1.03 -3.61
N LEU A 70 8.57 -1.05 -4.93
CA LEU A 70 9.73 -1.71 -5.55
C LEU A 70 11.07 -1.04 -5.20
N ASN A 71 11.08 0.24 -4.82
CA ASN A 71 12.28 0.98 -4.42
C ASN A 71 13.03 0.31 -3.26
N ARG A 72 12.34 -0.44 -2.38
CA ARG A 72 12.97 -1.22 -1.30
C ARG A 72 13.86 -2.36 -1.81
N TYR A 73 13.69 -2.72 -3.07
CA TYR A 73 14.44 -3.74 -3.79
C TYR A 73 15.43 -3.11 -4.80
N ASN A 74 15.76 -1.83 -4.62
CA ASN A 74 16.65 -1.05 -5.49
C ASN A 74 16.16 -0.94 -6.94
N TYR A 75 14.84 -0.88 -7.11
CA TYR A 75 14.22 -0.58 -8.40
C TYR A 75 14.45 0.89 -8.78
N ASP A 76 14.95 1.10 -9.99
CA ASP A 76 15.10 2.39 -10.62
C ASP A 76 13.87 2.64 -11.50
N ALA A 77 13.01 3.55 -11.08
CA ALA A 77 11.78 3.87 -11.81
C ALA A 77 12.03 4.62 -13.13
N GLU A 78 13.14 5.34 -13.27
CA GLU A 78 13.49 6.06 -14.49
C GLU A 78 13.94 5.09 -15.58
N ASN A 79 14.81 4.16 -15.21
CA ASN A 79 15.37 3.15 -16.12
C ASN A 79 14.54 1.85 -16.18
N GLN A 80 13.56 1.70 -15.29
CA GLN A 80 12.66 0.55 -15.17
C GLN A 80 13.39 -0.80 -14.95
N VAL A 81 14.44 -0.78 -14.12
CA VAL A 81 15.31 -1.94 -13.84
C VAL A 81 15.64 -2.04 -12.35
N PHE A 82 15.97 -3.23 -11.86
CA PHE A 82 16.56 -3.38 -10.54
C PHE A 82 18.08 -3.21 -10.64
N SER A 83 18.63 -2.32 -9.81
CA SER A 83 20.07 -1.99 -9.82
C SER A 83 20.93 -3.00 -9.06
N THR A 84 20.31 -3.91 -8.30
CA THR A 84 20.99 -5.00 -7.59
C THR A 84 20.46 -6.34 -8.05
N ASP A 85 21.37 -7.31 -8.22
CA ASP A 85 21.00 -8.68 -8.57
C ASP A 85 20.14 -9.33 -7.49
N PHE A 86 19.15 -10.09 -7.93
CA PHE A 86 18.26 -10.82 -7.05
C PHE A 86 18.98 -11.99 -6.37
N THR A 87 18.76 -12.13 -5.06
CA THR A 87 19.03 -13.36 -4.30
C THR A 87 17.74 -14.11 -4.04
N ARG A 88 17.82 -15.36 -3.58
CA ARG A 88 16.64 -16.13 -3.18
C ARG A 88 15.84 -15.44 -2.09
N GLU A 89 16.52 -14.90 -1.07
CA GLU A 89 15.89 -14.15 0.02
C GLU A 89 15.24 -12.85 -0.48
N THR A 90 15.79 -12.24 -1.52
CA THR A 90 15.22 -11.04 -2.12
C THR A 90 13.94 -11.37 -2.89
N VAL A 91 13.94 -12.48 -3.63
CA VAL A 91 12.78 -13.00 -4.35
C VAL A 91 11.66 -13.43 -3.42
N ASP A 92 11.98 -14.18 -2.36
CA ASP A 92 10.99 -14.65 -1.38
C ASP A 92 10.33 -13.46 -0.65
N ARG A 93 11.13 -12.45 -0.26
CA ARG A 93 10.62 -11.21 0.34
C ARG A 93 9.77 -10.41 -0.63
N LEU A 94 10.22 -10.23 -1.88
CA LEU A 94 9.46 -9.50 -2.90
C LEU A 94 8.11 -10.18 -3.17
N LEU A 95 8.09 -11.52 -3.27
CA LEU A 95 6.85 -12.27 -3.43
C LEU A 95 5.89 -12.04 -2.25
N HIS A 96 6.40 -12.17 -1.03
CA HIS A 96 5.60 -11.96 0.18
C HIS A 96 5.04 -10.53 0.25
N ASP A 97 5.86 -9.51 -0.04
CA ASP A 97 5.42 -8.11 -0.07
C ASP A 97 4.37 -7.87 -1.17
N LEU A 98 4.56 -8.40 -2.38
CA LEU A 98 3.58 -8.27 -3.47
C LEU A 98 2.23 -8.91 -3.10
N GLN A 99 2.25 -10.09 -2.46
CA GLN A 99 1.04 -10.75 -1.94
C GLN A 99 0.39 -9.92 -0.83
N GLY A 100 1.20 -9.34 0.06
CA GLY A 100 0.73 -8.43 1.09
C GLY A 100 0.09 -7.18 0.51
N ILE A 101 0.66 -6.58 -0.54
CA ILE A 101 0.06 -5.41 -1.20
C ILE A 101 -1.26 -5.76 -1.90
N LEU A 102 -1.38 -6.93 -2.53
CA LEU A 102 -2.68 -7.37 -3.08
C LEU A 102 -3.76 -7.42 -1.99
N ALA A 103 -3.46 -8.08 -0.87
CA ALA A 103 -4.37 -8.17 0.26
C ALA A 103 -4.64 -6.80 0.90
N LEU A 104 -3.65 -5.91 0.91
CA LEU A 104 -3.76 -4.56 1.46
C LEU A 104 -4.78 -3.71 0.67
N ILE A 105 -4.85 -3.86 -0.67
CA ILE A 105 -5.87 -3.15 -1.47
C ILE A 105 -7.28 -3.51 -1.00
N ASP A 106 -7.54 -4.80 -0.75
CA ASP A 106 -8.82 -5.25 -0.19
C ASP A 106 -9.03 -4.79 1.25
N ALA A 107 -7.96 -4.78 2.07
CA ALA A 107 -8.02 -4.31 3.45
C ALA A 107 -8.38 -2.82 3.55
N TYR A 108 -7.98 -1.97 2.59
CA TYR A 108 -8.41 -0.56 2.60
C TYR A 108 -9.90 -0.40 2.34
N GLN A 109 -10.45 -1.10 1.34
CA GLN A 109 -11.88 -1.06 1.08
C GLN A 109 -12.64 -1.62 2.29
N ALA A 110 -12.16 -2.72 2.89
CA ALA A 110 -12.71 -3.26 4.12
C ALA A 110 -12.64 -2.27 5.30
N ALA A 111 -11.54 -1.54 5.46
CA ALA A 111 -11.41 -0.53 6.51
C ALA A 111 -12.31 0.69 6.26
N TRP A 112 -12.55 1.04 5.00
CA TRP A 112 -13.51 2.08 4.60
C TRP A 112 -14.95 1.67 4.92
N ASP A 113 -15.30 0.40 4.67
CA ASP A 113 -16.64 -0.14 4.87
C ASP A 113 -16.89 -0.65 6.30
N GLY A 114 -15.84 -0.76 7.12
CA GLY A 114 -15.91 -1.25 8.51
C GLY A 114 -15.93 -2.77 8.63
N ASN A 115 -15.53 -3.50 7.59
CA ASN A 115 -15.41 -4.94 7.63
C ASN A 115 -14.18 -5.37 8.44
N GLU A 116 -14.37 -5.52 9.75
CA GLU A 116 -13.32 -5.91 10.68
C GLU A 116 -12.67 -7.25 10.34
N SER A 117 -13.41 -8.22 9.78
CA SER A 117 -12.87 -9.56 9.51
C SER A 117 -11.72 -9.52 8.51
N ILE A 118 -11.91 -8.84 7.38
CA ILE A 118 -10.89 -8.76 6.33
C ILE A 118 -9.66 -8.00 6.84
N VAL A 119 -9.87 -6.92 7.61
CA VAL A 119 -8.76 -6.12 8.15
C VAL A 119 -7.97 -6.90 9.20
N LYS A 120 -8.64 -7.66 10.07
CA LYS A 120 -8.01 -8.54 11.07
C LYS A 120 -7.17 -9.62 10.41
N ASP A 121 -7.75 -10.36 9.48
CA ASP A 121 -7.06 -11.41 8.71
C ASP A 121 -5.83 -10.84 7.97
N PHE A 122 -5.94 -9.63 7.42
CA PHE A 122 -4.85 -8.94 6.76
C PHE A 122 -3.70 -8.63 7.73
N ILE A 123 -3.99 -8.05 8.90
CA ILE A 123 -2.98 -7.67 9.90
C ILE A 123 -2.29 -8.90 10.49
N GLU A 124 -3.03 -9.98 10.72
CA GLU A 124 -2.45 -11.24 11.21
C GLU A 124 -1.44 -11.83 10.21
N LYS A 125 -1.73 -11.73 8.91
CA LYS A 125 -0.86 -12.26 7.84
C LYS A 125 0.29 -11.32 7.47
N TYR A 126 0.05 -10.02 7.50
CA TYR A 126 0.99 -8.99 7.03
C TYR A 126 1.15 -7.85 8.03
N PRO A 127 1.60 -8.13 9.27
CA PRO A 127 1.67 -7.12 10.34
C PRO A 127 2.60 -5.95 10.00
N THR A 128 3.63 -6.18 9.18
CA THR A 128 4.59 -5.15 8.73
C THR A 128 3.99 -4.11 7.78
N LEU A 129 2.77 -4.35 7.27
CA LEU A 129 2.09 -3.49 6.31
C LEU A 129 0.99 -2.63 6.93
N ILE A 130 0.73 -2.72 8.24
CA ILE A 130 -0.39 -2.04 8.91
C ILE A 130 -0.40 -0.51 8.73
N ASP A 131 0.78 0.11 8.73
CA ASP A 131 0.98 1.55 8.60
C ASP A 131 1.24 2.00 7.16
N LYS A 132 1.27 1.05 6.21
CA LYS A 132 1.49 1.43 4.82
C LYS A 132 0.29 2.24 4.31
N PRO A 133 0.54 3.23 3.44
CA PRO A 133 -0.51 3.91 2.71
C PRO A 133 -0.91 3.10 1.47
N GLY A 134 -2.16 3.23 1.05
CA GLY A 134 -2.69 2.55 -0.13
C GLY A 134 -2.45 3.33 -1.41
N LEU A 135 -3.09 2.88 -2.50
CA LEU A 135 -3.02 3.56 -3.79
C LEU A 135 -3.42 5.03 -3.70
N TYR A 136 -4.40 5.36 -2.86
CA TYR A 136 -4.86 6.73 -2.61
C TYR A 136 -4.16 7.41 -1.43
N GLY A 137 -3.08 6.81 -0.94
CA GLY A 137 -2.23 7.38 0.09
C GLY A 137 -2.74 7.24 1.52
N THR A 138 -3.99 6.81 1.74
CA THR A 138 -4.59 6.66 3.07
C THR A 138 -4.12 5.39 3.78
N THR A 139 -4.10 5.42 5.11
CA THR A 139 -3.82 4.24 5.95
C THR A 139 -5.11 3.54 6.39
N LEU A 140 -4.99 2.32 6.94
CA LEU A 140 -6.15 1.60 7.50
C LEU A 140 -6.80 2.42 8.64
N LEU A 141 -5.97 3.02 9.50
CA LEU A 141 -6.46 3.88 10.59
C LEU A 141 -7.17 5.12 10.06
N TYR A 142 -6.63 5.75 9.00
CA TYR A 142 -7.27 6.89 8.35
C TYR A 142 -8.66 6.51 7.81
N SER A 143 -8.75 5.42 7.04
CA SER A 143 -10.01 4.98 6.43
C SER A 143 -11.08 4.63 7.48
N ALA A 144 -10.68 3.92 8.54
CA ALA A 144 -11.57 3.56 9.65
C ALA A 144 -12.03 4.80 10.42
N ALA A 145 -11.11 5.74 10.71
CA ALA A 145 -11.41 6.98 11.42
C ALA A 145 -12.35 7.89 10.61
N ARG A 146 -12.11 8.03 9.31
CA ARG A 146 -12.94 8.85 8.41
C ARG A 146 -14.39 8.36 8.33
N ASN A 147 -14.61 7.05 8.35
CA ASN A 147 -15.92 6.44 8.19
C ASN A 147 -16.58 5.99 9.51
N ASN A 148 -16.10 6.52 10.64
CA ASN A 148 -16.66 6.30 11.96
C ASN A 148 -16.64 4.83 12.46
N HIS A 149 -15.67 4.03 12.03
CA HIS A 149 -15.55 2.62 12.45
C HIS A 149 -14.82 2.51 13.78
N VAL A 150 -15.48 2.91 14.86
CA VAL A 150 -14.89 3.01 16.21
C VAL A 150 -14.22 1.70 16.66
N ASN A 151 -14.88 0.56 16.50
CA ASN A 151 -14.33 -0.73 16.92
C ASN A 151 -13.06 -1.10 16.13
N LEU A 152 -13.06 -0.82 14.83
CA LEU A 152 -11.89 -1.06 13.99
C LEU A 152 -10.74 -0.12 14.38
N VAL A 153 -11.00 1.15 14.66
CA VAL A 153 -9.98 2.09 15.18
C VAL A 153 -9.35 1.56 16.47
N LYS A 154 -10.17 1.08 17.41
CA LYS A 154 -9.68 0.49 18.67
C LYS A 154 -8.80 -0.72 18.39
N TYR A 155 -9.27 -1.64 17.55
CA TYR A 155 -8.52 -2.83 17.17
C TYR A 155 -7.15 -2.48 16.55
N LEU A 156 -7.13 -1.57 15.58
CA LEU A 156 -5.91 -1.15 14.88
C LEU A 156 -4.85 -0.62 15.84
N ILE A 157 -5.26 0.15 16.86
CA ILE A 157 -4.35 0.76 17.83
C ILE A 157 -3.95 -0.24 18.93
N GLU A 158 -4.92 -0.91 19.56
CA GLU A 158 -4.69 -1.73 20.74
C GLU A 158 -4.08 -3.10 20.39
N ILE A 159 -4.53 -3.72 19.31
CA ILE A 159 -4.13 -5.07 18.91
C ILE A 159 -3.19 -5.01 17.72
N GLY A 160 -3.55 -4.26 16.68
CA GLY A 160 -2.72 -4.10 15.48
C GLY A 160 -1.43 -3.33 15.73
N LYS A 161 -1.36 -2.54 16.81
CA LYS A 161 -0.21 -1.68 17.17
C LYS A 161 0.20 -0.73 16.04
N CYS A 162 -0.78 -0.20 15.28
CA CYS A 162 -0.50 0.80 14.25
C CYS A 162 0.02 2.11 14.87
N SER A 163 0.79 2.85 14.09
CA SER A 163 1.26 4.17 14.47
C SER A 163 0.13 5.20 14.30
N VAL A 164 -0.27 5.85 15.40
CA VAL A 164 -1.45 6.76 15.41
C VAL A 164 -1.25 8.02 14.55
N ASN A 165 0.01 8.42 14.36
CA ASN A 165 0.40 9.68 13.72
C ASN A 165 0.84 9.55 12.27
N VAL A 166 0.57 8.43 11.60
CA VAL A 166 0.95 8.26 10.19
C VAL A 166 0.17 9.25 9.33
N GLN A 167 0.93 10.05 8.58
CA GLN A 167 0.40 10.95 7.58
C GLN A 167 0.15 10.20 6.27
N ASN A 168 -0.99 10.47 5.63
CA ASN A 168 -1.27 9.95 4.29
C ASN A 168 -0.25 10.49 3.26
N LYS A 169 -0.05 9.75 2.18
CA LYS A 169 0.80 10.14 1.05
C LYS A 169 -0.03 10.67 -0.12
N ASP A 170 0.66 11.22 -1.11
CA ASP A 170 0.11 11.43 -2.44
C ASP A 170 0.92 10.64 -3.44
N TYR A 171 0.25 9.79 -4.22
CA TYR A 171 0.85 9.13 -5.37
C TYR A 171 0.42 9.78 -6.69
N SER A 172 -0.50 10.75 -6.64
CA SER A 172 -0.97 11.51 -7.79
C SER A 172 -0.12 12.77 -7.99
N GLU A 173 0.11 13.15 -9.25
CA GLU A 173 0.75 14.43 -9.59
C GLU A 173 -0.19 15.64 -9.40
N ARG A 174 -1.43 15.42 -8.95
CA ARG A 174 -2.54 16.40 -9.05
C ARG A 174 -2.94 17.03 -7.72
N SER A 175 -2.52 16.50 -6.57
CA SER A 175 -3.15 16.88 -5.30
C SER A 175 -2.38 17.98 -4.57
N LYS A 176 -2.75 19.22 -4.91
CA LYS A 176 -2.66 20.33 -3.95
C LYS A 176 -4.02 20.94 -3.61
N LYS A 177 -5.13 20.48 -4.25
CA LYS A 177 -6.42 21.22 -4.21
C LYS A 177 -7.72 20.40 -4.30
N SER A 178 -7.75 19.06 -4.20
CA SER A 178 -9.04 18.35 -4.29
C SER A 178 -9.70 18.15 -2.91
N SER A 179 -10.87 18.76 -2.73
CA SER A 179 -11.75 18.60 -1.54
C SER A 179 -12.43 17.23 -1.44
N ALA A 180 -12.42 16.43 -2.51
CA ALA A 180 -12.99 15.08 -2.53
C ALA A 180 -12.05 14.00 -1.96
N ASN A 181 -10.73 14.23 -1.98
CA ASN A 181 -9.72 13.28 -1.52
C ASN A 181 -9.08 13.75 -0.21
N ALA A 182 -8.45 12.82 0.51
CA ALA A 182 -7.70 13.14 1.71
C ALA A 182 -6.55 14.12 1.37
N VAL A 183 -6.51 15.29 2.01
CA VAL A 183 -5.40 16.24 1.84
C VAL A 183 -4.09 15.55 2.23
N VAL A 184 -3.06 15.68 1.41
CA VAL A 184 -1.73 15.08 1.66
C VAL A 184 -1.20 15.51 3.03
N GLY A 185 -0.53 14.62 3.75
CA GLY A 185 -0.07 14.92 5.10
C GLY A 185 -1.14 14.80 6.20
N SER A 186 -2.39 14.45 5.88
CA SER A 186 -3.44 14.26 6.88
C SER A 186 -3.26 12.98 7.66
N THR A 187 -3.48 13.05 8.97
CA THR A 187 -3.53 11.89 9.88
C THR A 187 -4.95 11.37 10.05
N ALA A 188 -5.12 10.25 10.76
CA ALA A 188 -6.44 9.76 11.16
C ALA A 188 -7.20 10.77 12.04
N LEU A 189 -6.50 11.59 12.82
CA LEU A 189 -7.10 12.64 13.63
C LEU A 189 -7.72 13.74 12.76
N HIS A 190 -7.00 14.22 11.74
CA HIS A 190 -7.56 15.17 10.76
C HIS A 190 -8.85 14.63 10.14
N ALA A 191 -8.86 13.36 9.74
CA ALA A 191 -10.02 12.72 9.13
C ALA A 191 -11.23 12.67 10.08
N ALA A 192 -11.01 12.27 11.34
CA ALA A 192 -12.06 12.21 12.35
C ALA A 192 -12.60 13.61 12.70
N CYS A 193 -11.72 14.62 12.80
CA CYS A 193 -12.10 16.01 13.06
C CYS A 193 -12.93 16.58 11.90
N TYR A 194 -12.46 16.42 10.66
CA TYR A 194 -13.17 16.91 9.46
C TYR A 194 -14.58 16.34 9.33
N GLN A 195 -14.77 15.08 9.74
CA GLN A 195 -16.07 14.40 9.68
C GLN A 195 -16.92 14.55 10.94
N GLY A 196 -16.41 15.20 12.00
CA GLY A 196 -17.14 15.40 13.25
C GLY A 196 -17.27 14.16 14.14
N HIS A 197 -16.42 13.14 13.97
CA HIS A 197 -16.49 11.87 14.72
C HIS A 197 -15.85 12.00 16.10
N LEU A 198 -16.52 12.73 16.99
CA LEU A 198 -16.01 13.12 18.32
C LEU A 198 -15.50 11.94 19.17
N GLN A 199 -16.14 10.77 19.09
CA GLN A 199 -15.71 9.59 19.84
C GLN A 199 -14.32 9.12 19.40
N ILE A 200 -14.06 9.12 18.09
CA ILE A 200 -12.77 8.74 17.52
C ILE A 200 -11.73 9.82 17.81
N VAL A 201 -12.08 11.10 17.71
CA VAL A 201 -11.18 12.22 18.08
C VAL A 201 -10.67 12.06 19.51
N LYS A 202 -11.57 11.87 20.48
CA LYS A 202 -11.20 11.65 21.89
C LYS A 202 -10.32 10.41 22.04
N TYR A 203 -10.67 9.32 21.36
CA TYR A 203 -9.93 8.07 21.45
C TYR A 203 -8.52 8.17 20.89
N LEU A 204 -8.35 8.80 19.73
CA LEU A 204 -7.05 9.04 19.09
C LEU A 204 -6.16 9.90 19.98
N ILE A 205 -6.67 11.00 20.54
CA ILE A 205 -5.92 11.87 21.47
C ILE A 205 -5.47 11.09 22.72
N GLN A 206 -6.35 10.27 23.29
CA GLN A 206 -6.01 9.40 24.43
C GLN A 206 -4.87 8.41 24.12
N HIS A 207 -4.70 8.06 22.84
CA HIS A 207 -3.67 7.13 22.38
C HIS A 207 -2.49 7.83 21.70
N GLY A 208 -2.26 9.11 22.01
CA GLY A 208 -1.06 9.82 21.58
C GLY A 208 -1.12 10.41 20.18
N ALA A 209 -2.34 10.62 19.63
CA ALA A 209 -2.48 11.41 18.42
C ALA A 209 -1.99 12.84 18.66
N ASP A 210 -1.04 13.28 17.85
CA ASP A 210 -0.49 14.62 17.89
C ASP A 210 -1.36 15.57 17.05
N TYR A 211 -2.05 16.47 17.74
CA TYR A 211 -2.92 17.48 17.15
C TYR A 211 -2.16 18.73 16.65
N PHE A 212 -0.82 18.73 16.72
CA PHE A 212 0.02 19.77 16.10
C PHE A 212 0.60 19.36 14.74
N ILE A 213 0.42 18.11 14.32
CA ILE A 213 0.85 17.66 12.99
C ILE A 213 0.07 18.45 11.94
N THR A 214 0.78 19.08 11.01
CA THR A 214 0.15 19.79 9.91
C THR A 214 0.10 18.96 8.64
N ASN A 215 -1.01 19.02 7.91
CA ASN A 215 -1.08 18.51 6.54
C ASN A 215 -0.43 19.50 5.52
N ALA A 216 -0.44 19.15 4.23
CA ALA A 216 0.21 19.92 3.17
C ALA A 216 -0.40 21.31 2.92
N VAL A 217 -1.57 21.62 3.49
CA VAL A 217 -2.17 22.96 3.45
C VAL A 217 -2.12 23.67 4.82
N SER A 218 -1.30 23.16 5.74
CA SER A 218 -1.08 23.73 7.09
C SER A 218 -2.30 23.69 8.02
N GLU A 219 -3.26 22.79 7.77
CA GLU A 219 -4.29 22.45 8.77
C GLU A 219 -3.66 21.54 9.82
N THR A 220 -4.03 21.73 11.10
CA THR A 220 -3.68 20.92 12.27
C THR A 220 -4.85 20.06 12.72
#